data_AF-A0A5C5YQ57-F1
#
_entry.id   AF-A0A5C5YQ57-F1
#
_cell.length_a   1.000
_cell.length_b   1.000
_cell.length_c   1.000
_cell.angle_alpha   90.00
_cell.angle_beta   90.00
_cell.angle_gamma   90.00
#
_symmetry.space_group_name_H-M   'P 1'
#
loop_
_entity.id
_entity.type
_entity.pdbx_description
1 polymer ?
#
loop_
_entity_poly.entity_id
_entity_poly.type
_entity_poly.pdbx_seq_one_letter_code
_entity_poly.pdbx_strand_id
1 'polypeptide(L)'
;MIRTALVAAAVVVGSARVNAAVIVPDSVAAPFEDWSRGFFGSTYAEWDVFSSAFGSPNLPDAGEVELADATLLQGTPGAVLTGGGNIYSPAAAAQLAVAIPQLASAPVGTTRIVAQVQSLGATLDAGSVFLTPANGVANPPMYSTLAATGVGFGAVEQHLFAWDVAADADGYVLTFAGSGPHFSLDQVVIDTYTQNDGFSAFPLGAPEPAAALLLALGGAASLTQRSRVS
;
A
#
# COMPACT_ATOMS: atom_id res chain seq x y z
N MET A 1 -47.62 2.33 39.16
CA MET A 1 -46.87 3.28 38.32
C MET A 1 -45.40 2.92 38.40
N ILE A 2 -44.87 2.19 37.42
CA ILE A 2 -43.45 1.79 37.37
C ILE A 2 -42.81 2.59 36.23
N ARG A 3 -41.83 3.43 36.57
CA ARG A 3 -41.04 4.20 35.60
C ARG A 3 -39.88 3.34 35.13
N THR A 4 -39.93 2.86 33.90
CA THR A 4 -38.83 2.15 33.25
C THR A 4 -37.80 3.17 32.76
N ALA A 5 -36.59 3.13 33.32
CA ALA A 5 -35.47 3.95 32.87
C ALA A 5 -34.87 3.35 31.60
N LEU A 6 -34.82 4.12 30.51
CA LEU A 6 -34.11 3.77 29.29
C LEU A 6 -32.62 4.10 29.50
N VAL A 7 -31.78 3.07 29.58
CA VAL A 7 -30.32 3.24 29.53
C VAL A 7 -29.94 3.32 28.06
N ALA A 8 -29.48 4.49 27.61
CA ALA A 8 -28.90 4.66 26.29
C ALA A 8 -27.49 4.04 26.30
N ALA A 9 -27.32 2.90 25.64
CA ALA A 9 -26.01 2.33 25.38
C ALA A 9 -25.32 3.20 24.30
N ALA A 10 -24.29 3.93 24.70
CA ALA A 10 -23.40 4.59 23.76
C ALA A 10 -22.61 3.51 23.02
N VAL A 11 -22.92 3.32 21.74
CA VAL A 11 -22.10 2.49 20.85
C VAL A 11 -20.82 3.28 20.54
N VAL A 12 -19.75 2.96 21.25
CA VAL A 12 -18.40 3.33 20.83
C VAL A 12 -18.08 2.47 19.62
N VAL A 13 -18.19 3.02 18.42
CA VAL A 13 -17.63 2.40 17.22
C VAL A 13 -16.12 2.62 17.31
N GLY A 14 -15.43 1.70 17.99
CA GLY A 14 -13.99 1.57 17.84
C GLY A 14 -13.73 1.02 16.44
N SER A 15 -13.14 1.84 15.57
CA SER A 15 -12.62 1.37 14.29
C SER A 15 -11.44 0.43 14.60
N ALA A 16 -11.71 -0.88 14.64
CA ALA A 16 -10.64 -1.87 14.63
C ALA A 16 -9.91 -1.74 13.30
N ARG A 17 -8.58 -1.52 13.34
CA ARG A 17 -7.73 -1.59 12.16
C ARG A 17 -7.82 -3.01 11.60
N VAL A 18 -8.49 -3.19 10.47
CA VAL A 18 -8.32 -4.40 9.66
C VAL A 18 -7.26 -4.04 8.62
N ASN A 19 -5.99 -4.00 9.05
CA ASN A 19 -4.90 -3.83 8.10
C ASN A 19 -4.73 -5.17 7.39
N ALA A 20 -4.86 -5.17 6.07
CA ALA A 20 -4.23 -6.22 5.29
C ALA A 20 -2.72 -6.10 5.56
N ALA A 21 -2.09 -7.22 5.89
CA ALA A 21 -0.70 -7.23 6.32
C ALA A 21 0.20 -6.82 5.14
N VAL A 22 1.23 -6.01 5.42
CA VAL A 22 2.37 -5.83 4.52
C VAL A 22 2.86 -7.21 4.09
N ILE A 23 2.98 -7.42 2.78
CA ILE A 23 3.58 -8.65 2.28
C ILE A 23 5.04 -8.61 2.64
N VAL A 24 5.45 -9.56 3.48
CA VAL A 24 6.85 -9.77 3.80
C VAL A 24 7.46 -10.62 2.69
N PRO A 25 8.57 -10.18 2.10
CA PRO A 25 9.25 -10.91 1.04
C PRO A 25 9.74 -12.27 1.51
N ASP A 26 9.46 -13.31 0.74
CA ASP A 26 9.69 -14.70 1.12
C ASP A 26 10.65 -15.44 0.17
N SER A 27 11.27 -14.74 -0.78
CA SER A 27 12.13 -15.26 -1.85
C SER A 27 11.47 -16.21 -2.86
N VAL A 28 10.15 -16.41 -2.79
CA VAL A 28 9.45 -17.41 -3.58
C VAL A 28 8.35 -16.80 -4.43
N ALA A 29 7.53 -15.93 -3.86
CA ALA A 29 6.36 -15.38 -4.53
C ALA A 29 6.68 -14.08 -5.28
N ALA A 30 6.17 -13.95 -6.50
CA ALA A 30 6.24 -12.69 -7.25
C ALA A 30 5.59 -11.54 -6.46
N PRO A 31 6.15 -10.31 -6.55
CA PRO A 31 7.35 -9.93 -7.30
C PRO A 31 8.67 -10.25 -6.61
N PHE A 32 8.68 -10.86 -5.43
CA PHE A 32 9.81 -10.99 -4.51
C PHE A 32 10.68 -12.23 -4.72
N GLU A 33 10.66 -12.84 -5.90
CA GLU A 33 11.46 -14.03 -6.18
C GLU A 33 12.94 -13.78 -5.91
N ASP A 34 13.62 -14.76 -5.32
CA ASP A 34 15.04 -14.70 -4.98
C ASP A 34 15.44 -13.56 -4.03
N TRP A 35 14.45 -12.93 -3.39
CA TRP A 35 14.68 -11.81 -2.49
C TRP A 35 14.02 -11.98 -1.11
N SER A 36 14.80 -11.68 -0.07
CA SER A 36 14.29 -11.35 1.26
C SER A 36 15.04 -10.16 1.87
N ARG A 37 14.43 -9.48 2.84
CA ARG A 37 15.03 -8.29 3.46
C ARG A 37 16.38 -8.64 4.09
N GLY A 38 17.41 -7.84 3.77
CA GLY A 38 18.77 -8.02 4.30
C GLY A 38 19.72 -8.84 3.42
N PHE A 39 19.28 -9.30 2.24
CA PHE A 39 20.19 -9.88 1.26
C PHE A 39 21.13 -8.83 0.63
N PHE A 40 22.33 -9.26 0.23
CA PHE A 40 23.27 -8.41 -0.49
C PHE A 40 22.65 -7.91 -1.80
N GLY A 41 22.87 -6.63 -2.13
CA GLY A 41 22.25 -6.02 -3.30
C GLY A 41 20.75 -5.84 -3.14
N SER A 42 20.28 -5.61 -1.91
CA SER A 42 18.91 -5.20 -1.63
C SER A 42 18.81 -4.12 -0.56
N THR A 43 17.70 -3.40 -0.57
CA THR A 43 17.36 -2.36 0.40
C THR A 43 15.87 -2.41 0.72
N TYR A 44 15.50 -1.80 1.85
CA TYR A 44 14.13 -1.72 2.33
C TYR A 44 13.90 -0.41 3.08
N ALA A 45 12.72 0.17 2.97
CA ALA A 45 12.24 1.24 3.83
C ALA A 45 10.72 1.15 4.02
N GLU A 46 10.26 1.51 5.22
CA GLU A 46 8.85 1.53 5.58
C GLU A 46 8.47 2.77 6.37
N TRP A 47 7.35 3.36 5.96
CA TRP A 47 6.68 4.48 6.63
C TRP A 47 5.31 4.02 7.10
N ASP A 48 5.02 4.22 8.38
CA ASP A 48 3.72 3.90 9.03
C ASP A 48 3.22 5.09 9.89
N VAL A 49 4.14 5.82 10.55
CA VAL A 49 3.80 7.00 11.34
C VAL A 49 4.51 8.24 10.79
N PHE A 50 3.73 9.10 10.13
CA PHE A 50 4.28 10.29 9.48
C PHE A 50 4.51 11.44 10.48
N SER A 51 5.61 12.14 10.29
CA SER A 51 6.05 13.29 11.10
C SER A 51 5.70 14.64 10.48
N SER A 52 5.42 14.68 9.17
CA SER A 52 4.98 15.88 8.45
C SER A 52 3.87 15.54 7.46
N ALA A 53 2.80 16.31 7.50
CA ALA A 53 1.68 16.18 6.55
C ALA A 53 1.88 16.96 5.24
N PHE A 54 2.80 17.92 5.19
CA PHE A 54 2.99 18.78 4.02
C PHE A 54 4.36 19.46 4.03
N GLY A 55 5.01 19.49 2.87
CA GLY A 55 6.13 20.40 2.58
C GLY A 55 7.44 20.09 3.31
N SER A 56 7.48 19.06 4.16
CA SER A 56 8.72 18.54 4.75
C SER A 56 8.81 17.03 4.54
N PRO A 57 10.01 16.49 4.27
CA PRO A 57 10.22 15.06 4.11
C PRO A 57 9.91 14.27 5.37
N ASN A 58 9.38 13.06 5.20
CA ASN A 58 9.29 12.02 6.22
C ASN A 58 10.38 10.97 5.96
N LEU A 59 11.15 10.61 7.00
CA LEU A 59 12.09 9.50 6.96
C LEU A 59 11.39 8.18 7.33
N PRO A 60 11.92 7.01 6.93
CA PRO A 60 11.37 5.72 7.33
C PRO A 60 11.32 5.61 8.86
N ASP A 61 10.19 5.18 9.41
CA ASP A 61 9.97 5.09 10.87
C ASP A 61 9.71 3.66 11.35
N ALA A 62 9.11 2.82 10.51
CA ALA A 62 8.75 1.44 10.86
C ALA A 62 9.92 0.46 10.65
N GLY A 63 10.81 0.76 9.70
CA GLY A 63 12.02 -0.03 9.46
C GLY A 63 12.76 0.38 8.19
N GLU A 64 14.05 0.05 8.14
CA GLU A 64 14.88 0.21 6.94
C GLU A 64 16.05 -0.78 6.92
N VAL A 65 16.57 -1.02 5.72
CA VAL A 65 17.85 -1.68 5.46
C VAL A 65 18.54 -0.92 4.33
N GLU A 66 19.66 -0.27 4.64
CA GLU A 66 20.50 0.47 3.68
C GLU A 66 19.71 1.56 2.91
N LEU A 67 18.62 2.07 3.51
CA LEU A 67 17.72 3.03 2.86
C LEU A 67 17.23 4.15 3.81
N ALA A 68 17.95 4.39 4.90
CA ALA A 68 17.63 5.43 5.90
C ALA A 68 17.47 6.84 5.32
N ASP A 69 18.14 7.15 4.20
CA ASP A 69 18.09 8.45 3.53
C ASP A 69 16.92 8.60 2.54
N ALA A 70 16.10 7.56 2.36
CA ALA A 70 14.89 7.68 1.58
C ALA A 70 13.90 8.63 2.24
N THR A 71 13.09 9.30 1.42
CA THR A 71 12.15 10.30 1.93
C THR A 71 10.80 10.19 1.28
N LEU A 72 9.75 10.40 2.06
CA LEU A 72 8.38 10.56 1.57
C LEU A 72 7.91 12.00 1.79
N LEU A 73 7.51 12.66 0.70
CA LEU A 73 7.00 14.02 0.71
C LEU A 73 5.54 14.05 0.25
N GLN A 74 4.70 14.76 1.00
CA GLN A 74 3.38 15.15 0.54
C GLN A 74 3.42 16.61 0.06
N GLY A 75 2.90 16.84 -1.15
CA GLY A 75 2.98 18.11 -1.86
C GLY A 75 1.66 18.89 -1.97
N THR A 76 0.55 18.40 -1.42
CA THR A 76 -0.75 19.10 -1.47
C THR A 76 -1.02 19.86 -0.18
N PRO A 77 -1.08 21.20 -0.21
CA PRO A 77 -1.35 22.02 0.97
C PRO A 77 -2.66 21.64 1.67
N GLY A 78 -2.70 21.79 2.98
CA GLY A 78 -3.90 21.54 3.79
C GLY A 78 -4.10 20.08 4.20
N ALA A 79 -3.16 19.19 3.88
CA ALA A 79 -3.08 17.88 4.51
C ALA A 79 -2.73 18.02 6.01
N VAL A 80 -3.21 17.07 6.81
CA VAL A 80 -3.04 17.04 8.27
C VAL A 80 -2.61 15.66 8.72
N LEU A 81 -1.86 15.60 9.83
CA LEU A 81 -1.59 14.34 10.51
C LEU A 81 -2.82 13.94 11.32
N THR A 82 -3.28 12.72 11.14
CA THR A 82 -4.34 12.16 11.99
C THR A 82 -3.77 11.74 13.35
N GLY A 83 -4.63 11.52 14.34
CA GLY A 83 -4.21 10.93 15.62
C GLY A 83 -3.63 9.51 15.49
N GLY A 84 -3.82 8.84 14.34
CA GLY A 84 -3.26 7.53 14.03
C GLY A 84 -1.90 7.56 13.35
N GLY A 85 -1.38 8.74 12.98
CA GLY A 85 -0.10 8.89 12.28
C GLY A 85 -0.22 9.18 10.79
N ASN A 86 -1.38 8.94 10.18
CA ASN A 86 -1.63 9.02 8.74
C ASN A 86 -1.53 10.45 8.18
N ILE A 87 -1.14 10.59 6.91
CA ILE A 87 -1.27 11.85 6.17
C ILE A 87 -2.65 11.90 5.51
N TYR A 88 -3.53 12.73 6.03
CA TYR A 88 -4.90 12.89 5.54
C TYR A 88 -5.09 14.20 4.77
N SER A 89 -5.61 14.11 3.54
CA SER A 89 -5.87 15.25 2.65
C SER A 89 -7.38 15.51 2.52
N PRO A 90 -7.98 16.42 3.32
CA PRO A 90 -9.44 16.57 3.39
C PRO A 90 -10.07 17.30 2.21
N ALA A 91 -9.34 18.18 1.54
CA ALA A 91 -9.92 19.15 0.60
C ALA A 91 -9.51 18.91 -0.87
N ALA A 92 -8.45 18.15 -1.11
CA ALA A 92 -7.91 17.88 -2.44
C ALA A 92 -7.26 16.49 -2.47
N ALA A 93 -7.05 15.97 -3.68
CA ALA A 93 -6.23 14.79 -3.89
C ALA A 93 -4.83 15.00 -3.32
N ALA A 94 -4.35 14.04 -2.54
CA ALA A 94 -2.96 14.05 -2.09
C ALA A 94 -2.03 13.83 -3.29
N GLN A 95 -0.88 14.49 -3.28
CA GLN A 95 0.22 14.25 -4.22
C GLN A 95 1.44 13.85 -3.41
N LEU A 96 1.98 12.67 -3.68
CA LEU A 96 3.04 12.07 -2.91
C LEU A 96 4.23 11.72 -3.80
N ALA A 97 5.42 11.89 -3.24
CA ALA A 97 6.67 11.50 -3.87
C ALA A 97 7.55 10.78 -2.84
N VAL A 98 8.09 9.63 -3.22
CA VAL A 98 9.12 8.90 -2.46
C VAL A 98 10.42 9.00 -3.23
N ALA A 99 11.43 9.63 -2.65
CA ALA A 99 12.79 9.60 -3.17
C ALA A 99 13.51 8.37 -2.62
N ILE A 100 14.00 7.54 -3.53
CA ILE A 100 14.63 6.24 -3.27
C ILE A 100 16.10 6.37 -3.70
N PRO A 101 17.05 6.41 -2.76
CA PRO A 101 18.48 6.44 -3.09
C PRO A 101 18.91 5.21 -3.91
N GLN A 102 20.04 5.37 -4.60
CA GLN A 102 20.67 4.28 -5.34
C GLN A 102 21.00 3.08 -4.43
N LEU A 103 20.92 1.88 -4.99
CA LEU A 103 21.44 0.67 -4.36
C LEU A 103 22.98 0.68 -4.41
N ALA A 104 23.63 1.14 -3.33
CA ALA A 104 25.07 1.44 -3.27
C ALA A 104 26.03 0.31 -3.69
N SER A 105 25.56 -0.95 -3.76
CA SER A 105 26.33 -2.10 -4.22
C SER A 105 25.52 -3.00 -5.14
N ALA A 106 24.70 -2.42 -6.02
CA ALA A 106 23.93 -3.16 -7.00
C ALA A 106 24.84 -4.08 -7.83
N PRO A 107 24.64 -5.41 -7.80
CA PRO A 107 25.20 -6.29 -8.81
C PRO A 107 24.85 -5.80 -10.23
N VAL A 108 25.63 -6.22 -11.23
CA VAL A 108 25.27 -5.97 -12.63
C VAL A 108 23.96 -6.69 -12.93
N GLY A 109 22.93 -5.96 -13.35
CA GLY A 109 21.62 -6.56 -13.66
C GLY A 109 20.49 -5.54 -13.78
N THR A 110 19.27 -6.04 -13.64
CA THR A 110 18.04 -5.24 -13.57
C THR A 110 17.77 -4.93 -12.10
N THR A 111 17.50 -3.67 -11.77
CA THR A 111 17.01 -3.31 -10.45
C THR A 111 15.49 -3.47 -10.43
N ARG A 112 14.99 -4.34 -9.56
CA ARG A 112 13.57 -4.44 -9.27
C ARG A 112 13.24 -3.51 -8.11
N ILE A 113 12.19 -2.72 -8.28
CA ILE A 113 11.62 -1.85 -7.25
C ILE A 113 10.21 -2.35 -7.00
N VAL A 114 9.88 -2.62 -5.75
CA VAL A 114 8.53 -3.01 -5.33
C VAL A 114 8.02 -1.98 -4.34
N ALA A 115 6.80 -1.50 -4.56
CA ALA A 115 6.12 -0.58 -3.66
C ALA A 115 4.80 -1.18 -3.18
N GLN A 116 4.58 -1.14 -1.86
CA GLN A 116 3.27 -1.39 -1.27
C GLN A 116 2.73 -0.07 -0.72
N VAL A 117 1.50 0.28 -1.09
CA VAL A 117 0.84 1.50 -0.63
C VAL A 117 -0.47 1.12 0.02
N GLN A 118 -0.63 1.48 1.29
CA GLN A 118 -1.88 1.34 2.02
C GLN A 118 -2.52 2.72 2.24
N SER A 119 -3.81 2.83 1.96
CA SER A 119 -4.57 4.07 2.10
C SER A 119 -5.95 3.82 2.69
N LEU A 120 -6.50 4.87 3.33
CA LEU A 120 -7.87 4.92 3.80
C LEU A 120 -8.66 6.03 3.10
N GLY A 121 -9.98 5.89 3.08
CA GLY A 121 -10.88 6.93 2.61
C GLY A 121 -11.05 6.93 1.09
N ALA A 122 -10.72 8.04 0.44
CA ALA A 122 -10.65 8.04 -1.03
C ALA A 122 -9.56 7.07 -1.51
N THR A 123 -9.79 6.47 -2.67
CA THR A 123 -8.92 5.42 -3.23
C THR A 123 -7.61 5.97 -3.77
N LEU A 124 -6.62 5.12 -3.96
CA LEU A 124 -5.42 5.46 -4.73
C LEU A 124 -5.80 5.66 -6.21
N ASP A 125 -5.26 6.69 -6.87
CA ASP A 125 -5.30 6.76 -8.33
C ASP A 125 -4.17 5.91 -8.91
N ALA A 126 -4.46 4.65 -9.25
CA ALA A 126 -3.48 3.72 -9.82
C ALA A 126 -2.84 4.24 -11.12
N GLY A 127 -3.54 5.09 -11.89
CA GLY A 127 -3.01 5.71 -13.10
C GLY A 127 -2.01 6.83 -12.85
N SER A 128 -1.87 7.28 -11.59
CA SER A 128 -0.91 8.29 -11.16
C SER A 128 0.41 7.71 -10.65
N VAL A 129 0.52 6.38 -10.58
CA VAL A 129 1.67 5.71 -9.97
C VAL A 129 2.80 5.55 -10.99
N PHE A 130 3.81 6.41 -10.88
CA PHE A 130 4.95 6.44 -11.80
C PHE A 130 6.28 6.34 -11.06
N LEU A 131 7.19 5.51 -11.60
CA LEU A 131 8.58 5.48 -11.19
C LEU A 131 9.45 6.21 -12.21
N THR A 132 10.24 7.17 -11.73
CA THR A 132 11.20 7.94 -12.54
C THR A 132 12.62 7.67 -12.04
N PRO A 133 13.39 6.80 -12.71
CA PRO A 133 14.83 6.65 -12.46
C PRO A 133 15.58 7.96 -12.76
N ALA A 134 16.68 8.23 -12.06
CA ALA A 134 17.50 9.44 -12.29
C ALA A 134 18.02 9.56 -13.74
N ASN A 135 18.16 8.42 -14.43
CA ASN A 135 18.65 8.32 -15.80
C ASN A 135 17.55 8.25 -16.87
N GLY A 136 16.25 8.34 -16.51
CA GLY A 136 15.17 8.27 -17.50
C GLY A 136 13.76 8.07 -16.93
N VAL A 137 12.92 7.36 -17.67
CA VAL A 137 11.54 7.02 -17.27
C VAL A 137 11.42 5.50 -17.28
N ALA A 138 10.87 4.92 -16.21
CA ALA A 138 10.61 3.49 -16.15
C ALA A 138 9.39 3.13 -17.01
N ASN A 139 9.32 1.87 -17.45
CA ASN A 139 8.09 1.33 -18.02
C ASN A 139 6.94 1.39 -16.98
N PRO A 140 5.67 1.34 -17.41
CA PRO A 140 4.55 1.20 -16.48
C PRO A 140 4.72 0.01 -15.53
N PRO A 141 4.26 0.11 -14.26
CA PRO A 141 4.37 -0.99 -13.31
C PRO A 141 3.53 -2.19 -13.73
N MET A 142 3.94 -3.36 -13.27
CA MET A 142 2.98 -4.41 -12.94
C MET A 142 2.32 -4.05 -11.61
N TYR A 143 1.00 -4.19 -11.49
CA TYR A 143 0.29 -3.84 -10.27
C TYR A 143 -0.85 -4.81 -9.93
N SER A 144 -1.16 -4.92 -8.64
CA SER A 144 -2.32 -5.68 -8.12
C SER A 144 -2.88 -5.01 -6.87
N THR A 145 -4.20 -5.09 -6.70
CA THR A 145 -4.87 -4.70 -5.46
C THR A 145 -4.90 -5.90 -4.52
N LEU A 146 -4.15 -5.80 -3.42
CA LEU A 146 -3.99 -6.89 -2.45
C LEU A 146 -5.21 -7.04 -1.55
N ALA A 147 -5.79 -5.91 -1.18
CA ALA A 147 -7.00 -5.84 -0.38
C ALA A 147 -7.74 -4.54 -0.67
N ALA A 148 -9.06 -4.62 -0.73
CA ALA A 148 -9.95 -3.46 -0.70
C ALA A 148 -11.17 -3.82 0.16
N THR A 149 -11.36 -3.09 1.26
CA THR A 149 -12.46 -3.32 2.20
C THR A 149 -13.15 -2.01 2.54
N GLY A 150 -14.43 -2.07 2.93
CA GLY A 150 -15.19 -0.88 3.31
C GLY A 150 -15.61 0.01 2.13
N VAL A 151 -16.20 1.17 2.44
CA VAL A 151 -16.61 2.21 1.49
C VAL A 151 -16.47 3.60 2.13
N GLY A 152 -16.24 4.62 1.30
CA GLY A 152 -16.11 6.01 1.77
C GLY A 152 -15.00 6.16 2.81
N PHE A 153 -15.25 6.89 3.90
CA PHE A 153 -14.27 7.14 4.97
C PHE A 153 -13.74 5.88 5.68
N GLY A 154 -14.46 4.77 5.60
CA GLY A 154 -14.03 3.49 6.18
C GLY A 154 -13.38 2.56 5.16
N ALA A 155 -13.16 3.02 3.92
CA ALA A 155 -12.48 2.22 2.92
C ALA A 155 -11.00 2.08 3.30
N VAL A 156 -10.45 0.88 3.11
CA VAL A 156 -9.02 0.56 3.23
C VAL A 156 -8.61 -0.15 1.95
N GLU A 157 -7.58 0.36 1.29
CA GLU A 157 -7.00 -0.25 0.10
C GLU A 157 -5.50 -0.48 0.29
N GLN A 158 -5.02 -1.63 -0.19
CA GLN A 158 -3.60 -1.93 -0.28
C GLN A 158 -3.28 -2.32 -1.72
N HIS A 159 -2.30 -1.65 -2.29
CA HIS A 159 -1.83 -1.89 -3.65
C HIS A 159 -0.38 -2.32 -3.64
N LEU A 160 -0.03 -3.21 -4.56
CA LEU A 160 1.33 -3.68 -4.82
C LEU A 160 1.72 -3.27 -6.24
N PHE A 161 2.85 -2.60 -6.39
CA PHE A 161 3.42 -2.19 -7.66
C PHE A 161 4.84 -2.72 -7.78
N ALA A 162 5.24 -3.13 -8.97
CA ALA A 162 6.62 -3.48 -9.24
C ALA A 162 7.11 -2.99 -10.60
N TRP A 163 8.38 -2.60 -10.63
CA TRP A 163 9.10 -2.17 -11.81
C TRP A 163 10.41 -2.93 -11.96
N ASP A 164 10.76 -3.24 -13.21
CA ASP A 164 12.07 -3.73 -13.59
C ASP A 164 12.76 -2.60 -14.37
N VAL A 165 13.81 -2.02 -13.77
CA VAL A 165 14.59 -0.94 -14.36
C VAL A 165 15.91 -1.49 -14.87
N ALA A 166 16.19 -1.27 -16.16
CA ALA A 166 17.42 -1.72 -16.78
C ALA A 166 18.62 -0.94 -16.23
N ALA A 167 19.56 -1.67 -15.62
CA ALA A 167 20.68 -1.14 -14.87
C ALA A 167 20.26 -0.29 -13.66
N ASP A 168 21.14 -0.28 -12.65
CA ASP A 168 20.93 0.55 -11.47
C ASP A 168 21.14 2.03 -11.82
N ALA A 169 20.15 2.86 -11.47
CA ALA A 169 20.20 4.31 -11.63
C ALA A 169 20.72 4.97 -10.35
N ASP A 170 21.20 6.21 -10.45
CA ASP A 170 21.68 7.04 -9.32
C ASP A 170 20.59 7.44 -8.30
N GLY A 171 19.43 6.79 -8.35
CA GLY A 171 18.25 7.02 -7.53
C GLY A 171 16.96 6.93 -8.35
N TYR A 172 15.84 6.91 -7.64
CA TYR A 172 14.51 6.81 -8.22
C TYR A 172 13.54 7.72 -7.49
N VAL A 173 12.51 8.19 -8.19
CA VAL A 173 11.39 8.90 -7.60
C VAL A 173 10.11 8.17 -7.94
N LEU A 174 9.46 7.61 -6.92
CA LEU A 174 8.10 7.09 -7.04
C LEU A 174 7.13 8.24 -6.78
N THR A 175 6.20 8.49 -7.69
CA THR A 175 5.13 9.46 -7.51
C THR A 175 3.78 8.78 -7.57
N PHE A 176 2.83 9.23 -6.76
CA PHE A 176 1.45 8.74 -6.75
C PHE A 176 0.51 9.77 -6.12
N ALA A 177 -0.78 9.61 -6.38
CA ALA A 177 -1.82 10.51 -5.89
C ALA A 177 -3.06 9.75 -5.42
N GLY A 178 -3.82 10.38 -4.52
CA GLY A 178 -5.18 9.95 -4.22
C GLY A 178 -6.14 10.32 -5.36
N SER A 179 -7.24 9.58 -5.52
CA SER A 179 -8.25 9.85 -6.56
C SER A 179 -9.08 11.11 -6.30
N GLY A 180 -9.01 11.68 -5.09
CA GLY A 180 -9.72 12.89 -4.73
C GLY A 180 -9.52 13.32 -3.26
N PRO A 181 -10.33 14.29 -2.80
CA PRO A 181 -10.38 14.67 -1.39
C PRO A 181 -10.71 13.48 -0.49
N HIS A 182 -10.30 13.58 0.77
CA HIS A 182 -10.46 12.55 1.79
C HIS A 182 -9.58 11.30 1.61
N PHE A 183 -8.51 11.39 0.80
CA PHE A 183 -7.46 10.39 0.77
C PHE A 183 -6.61 10.46 2.04
N SER A 184 -6.31 9.31 2.65
CA SER A 184 -5.46 9.19 3.82
C SER A 184 -4.36 8.16 3.57
N LEU A 185 -3.10 8.58 3.47
CA LEU A 185 -1.98 7.64 3.39
C LEU A 185 -1.76 7.01 4.76
N ASP A 186 -1.77 5.67 4.81
CA ASP A 186 -1.54 4.89 6.04
C ASP A 186 -0.11 4.38 6.08
N GLN A 187 0.31 3.68 5.03
CA GLN A 187 1.59 2.99 5.02
C GLN A 187 2.20 2.99 3.62
N VAL A 188 3.53 3.09 3.55
CA VAL A 188 4.30 2.85 2.33
C VAL A 188 5.47 1.95 2.66
N VAL A 189 5.66 0.93 1.83
CA VAL A 189 6.81 0.03 1.88
C VAL A 189 7.51 0.10 0.54
N ILE A 190 8.83 0.28 0.57
CA ILE A 190 9.68 0.22 -0.62
C ILE A 190 10.72 -0.85 -0.40
N ASP A 191 10.86 -1.69 -1.41
CA ASP A 191 11.87 -2.72 -1.48
C ASP A 191 12.61 -2.57 -2.81
N THR A 192 13.94 -2.59 -2.79
CA THR A 192 14.73 -2.63 -4.04
C THR A 192 15.76 -3.73 -3.98
N TYR A 193 15.98 -4.41 -5.10
CA TYR A 193 16.99 -5.46 -5.19
C TYR A 193 17.37 -5.72 -6.63
N THR A 194 18.57 -6.26 -6.82
CA THR A 194 19.01 -6.69 -8.15
C THR A 194 18.51 -8.09 -8.45
N GLN A 195 18.07 -8.28 -9.69
CA GLN A 195 17.63 -9.55 -10.22
C GLN A 195 18.10 -9.74 -11.67
N ASN A 196 18.13 -11.01 -12.09
CA ASN A 196 18.61 -11.40 -13.42
C ASN A 196 17.49 -11.80 -14.38
N ASP A 197 16.30 -12.11 -13.86
CA ASP A 197 15.16 -12.57 -14.63
C ASP A 197 14.05 -11.51 -14.68
N GLY A 198 13.21 -11.52 -15.72
CA GLY A 198 12.05 -10.63 -15.77
C GLY A 198 10.94 -11.07 -14.80
N PHE A 199 9.91 -10.23 -14.64
CA PHE A 199 8.73 -10.58 -13.84
C PHE A 199 8.15 -11.95 -14.17
N SER A 200 7.92 -12.76 -13.14
CA SER A 200 6.87 -13.77 -13.22
C SER A 200 5.51 -13.09 -12.93
N ALA A 201 4.41 -13.68 -13.44
CA ALA A 201 3.09 -13.09 -13.24
C ALA A 201 2.79 -12.95 -11.73
N PHE A 202 2.28 -11.79 -11.30
CA PHE A 202 1.84 -11.61 -9.92
C PHE A 202 0.91 -12.77 -9.53
N PRO A 203 1.06 -13.36 -8.33
CA PRO A 203 0.23 -14.47 -7.92
C PRO A 203 -1.24 -14.08 -8.06
N LEU A 204 -1.96 -14.79 -8.93
CA LEU A 204 -3.42 -14.73 -9.05
C LEU A 204 -4.00 -15.31 -7.75
N GLY A 205 -4.09 -14.49 -6.70
CA GLY A 205 -4.42 -14.98 -5.37
C GLY A 205 -4.61 -13.93 -4.28
N ALA A 206 -4.33 -12.65 -4.51
CA ALA A 206 -4.93 -11.62 -3.67
C ALA A 206 -6.46 -11.78 -3.80
N PRO A 207 -7.21 -11.97 -2.70
CA PRO A 207 -8.66 -12.12 -2.79
C PRO A 207 -9.23 -10.85 -3.39
N GLU A 208 -9.65 -10.91 -4.66
CA GLU A 208 -10.54 -9.91 -5.22
C GLU A 208 -11.76 -9.84 -4.29
N PRO A 209 -12.09 -8.68 -3.68
CA PRO A 209 -13.17 -8.56 -2.70
C PRO A 209 -14.49 -9.10 -3.25
N ALA A 210 -14.69 -9.00 -4.57
CA ALA A 210 -15.84 -9.52 -5.28
C ALA A 210 -15.91 -11.06 -5.29
N ALA A 211 -14.77 -11.78 -5.35
CA ALA A 211 -14.74 -13.24 -5.38
C ALA A 211 -15.11 -13.85 -4.02
N ALA A 212 -14.66 -13.23 -2.92
CA ALA A 212 -15.03 -13.63 -1.56
C ALA A 212 -16.52 -13.36 -1.27
N LEU A 213 -17.06 -12.24 -1.76
CA LEU A 213 -18.47 -11.89 -1.59
C LEU A 213 -19.41 -12.82 -2.39
N LEU A 214 -19.01 -13.22 -3.60
CA LEU A 214 -19.82 -14.11 -4.44
C LEU A 214 -19.90 -15.55 -3.88
N LEU A 215 -18.82 -16.04 -3.27
CA LEU A 215 -18.80 -17.32 -2.55
C LEU A 215 -19.67 -17.28 -1.28
N ALA A 216 -19.66 -16.16 -0.54
CA ALA A 216 -20.50 -15.99 0.64
C ALA A 216 -22.01 -15.91 0.29
N LEU A 217 -22.36 -15.24 -0.81
CA LEU A 217 -23.75 -15.15 -1.29
C LEU A 217 -24.25 -16.46 -1.93
N GLY A 218 -23.39 -17.19 -2.64
CA GLY A 218 -23.70 -18.52 -3.18
C GLY A 218 -23.87 -19.60 -2.09
N GLY A 219 -23.09 -19.53 -1.02
CA GLY A 219 -23.21 -20.41 0.15
C GLY A 219 -24.50 -20.18 0.95
N ALA A 220 -24.94 -18.93 1.11
CA ALA A 220 -26.19 -18.61 1.81
C ALA A 220 -27.46 -19.03 1.03
N ALA A 221 -27.40 -18.99 -0.31
CA ALA A 221 -28.51 -19.44 -1.16
C ALA A 221 -28.71 -20.97 -1.16
N SER A 222 -27.63 -21.75 -0.98
CA SER A 222 -27.72 -23.22 -0.95
C SER A 222 -28.21 -23.78 0.40
N LEU A 223 -28.14 -23.00 1.48
CA LEU A 223 -28.61 -23.40 2.82
C LEU A 223 -30.08 -23.09 3.10
N THR A 224 -30.77 -22.34 2.23
CA THR A 224 -32.20 -22.04 2.40
C THR A 224 -33.14 -23.01 1.66
N GLN A 225 -32.62 -23.93 0.85
CA GLN A 225 -33.42 -24.91 0.12
C GLN A 225 -33.37 -26.31 0.74
N ARG A 226 -33.64 -26.43 2.04
CA ARG A 226 -34.06 -27.70 2.66
C ARG A 226 -35.06 -27.46 3.78
N SER A 227 -36.33 -27.26 3.39
CA SER A 227 -37.44 -27.68 4.24
C SER A 227 -38.60 -28.23 3.40
N ARG A 228 -39.11 -29.37 3.87
CA ARG A 228 -40.34 -30.11 3.51
C ARG A 228 -40.23 -31.18 2.41
N VAL A 229 -40.22 -32.43 2.86
CA VAL A 229 -41.12 -33.58 2.60
C VAL A 229 -40.43 -34.75 3.35
N SER A 230 -41.00 -35.51 4.27
CA SER A 230 -42.37 -35.98 4.55
C SER A 230 -42.54 -36.22 6.05
#